data_AF-F7PFR9-F1
#
_entry.id   AF-F7PFR9-F1
#
_cell.length_a   1.000
_cell.length_b   1.000
_cell.length_c   1.000
_cell.angle_alpha   90.00
_cell.angle_beta   90.00
_cell.angle_gamma   90.00
#
_symmetry.space_group_name_H-M   'P 1'
#
loop_
_entity.id
_entity.type
_entity.pdbx_description
1 polymer ?
#
loop_
_entity_poly.entity_id
_entity_poly.type
_entity_poly.pdbx_seq_one_letter_code
_entity_poly.pdbx_strand_id
1 'polypeptide(L)'
;MQHENCPVLAAAVEYFDSTNQPVTPAAITGNLDRSKAAIATRFRQLVDCELLAVVDDGYRPTVTGREFLELDVECGPIIVDTKDSG
;
A
#
# COMPACT_ATOMS: atom_id res chain seq x y z
N MET A 1 7.35 -6.48 -13.67
CA MET A 1 8.09 -6.04 -12.49
C MET A 1 7.33 -6.52 -11.28
N GLN A 2 7.90 -7.42 -10.48
CA GLN A 2 7.30 -7.79 -9.21
C GLN A 2 7.69 -6.67 -8.25
N HIS A 3 6.75 -5.84 -7.81
CA HIS A 3 7.06 -4.75 -6.88
C HIS A 3 7.26 -5.34 -5.47
N GLU A 4 8.46 -5.85 -5.22
CA GLU A 4 8.84 -6.57 -3.99
C GLU A 4 8.73 -5.69 -2.72
N ASN A 5 8.71 -4.37 -2.87
CA ASN A 5 8.71 -3.40 -1.77
C ASN A 5 7.39 -3.33 -0.98
N CYS A 6 6.24 -3.50 -1.65
CA CYS A 6 4.95 -3.43 -0.96
C CYS A 6 3.84 -4.16 -1.75
N PRO A 7 3.72 -5.49 -1.62
CA PRO A 7 2.73 -6.28 -2.36
C PRO A 7 1.26 -5.84 -2.12
N VAL A 8 0.95 -5.24 -0.97
CA VAL A 8 -0.40 -4.69 -0.71
C VAL A 8 -0.66 -3.42 -1.53
N LEU A 9 0.32 -2.51 -1.62
CA LEU A 9 0.19 -1.29 -2.40
C LEU A 9 0.20 -1.60 -3.90
N ALA A 10 1.04 -2.54 -4.34
CA ALA A 10 1.08 -3.00 -5.72
C ALA A 10 -0.27 -3.58 -6.17
N ALA A 11 -0.85 -4.49 -5.38
CA ALA A 11 -2.18 -5.05 -5.67
C ALA A 11 -3.28 -3.98 -5.67
N ALA A 12 -3.17 -2.98 -4.78
CA ALA A 12 -4.10 -1.85 -4.74
C ALA A 12 -4.02 -0.96 -6.01
N VAL A 13 -2.80 -0.68 -6.48
CA VAL A 13 -2.54 0.07 -7.72
C VAL A 13 -3.06 -0.69 -8.92
N GLU A 14 -2.72 -1.98 -9.04
CA GLU A 14 -3.17 -2.83 -10.14
C GLU A 14 -4.70 -2.95 -10.21
N TYR A 15 -5.36 -3.13 -9.07
CA TYR A 15 -6.82 -3.15 -9.01
C TYR A 15 -7.43 -1.82 -9.45
N PHE A 16 -6.91 -0.70 -8.95
CA PHE A 16 -7.41 0.62 -9.29
C PHE A 16 -7.19 0.93 -10.78
N ASP A 17 -6.05 0.57 -11.35
CA ASP A 17 -5.73 0.84 -12.76
C ASP A 17 -6.56 -0.01 -13.73
N SER A 18 -6.88 -1.25 -13.34
CA SER A 18 -7.68 -2.15 -14.17
C SER A 18 -9.19 -1.84 -14.12
N THR A 19 -9.69 -1.30 -13.02
CA THR A 19 -11.13 -1.10 -12.79
C THR A 19 -11.55 0.37 -12.78
N ASN A 20 -10.61 1.29 -12.54
CA ASN A 20 -10.86 2.69 -12.21
C ASN A 20 -11.86 2.86 -11.04
N GLN A 21 -11.91 1.89 -10.12
CA GLN A 21 -12.77 1.89 -8.94
C GLN A 21 -11.93 1.95 -7.65
N PRO A 22 -12.46 2.56 -6.57
CA PRO A 22 -11.83 2.48 -5.25
C PRO A 22 -11.56 1.03 -4.83
N VAL A 23 -10.36 0.79 -4.31
CA VAL A 23 -9.98 -0.55 -3.83
C VAL A 23 -10.45 -0.76 -2.40
N THR A 24 -10.95 -1.96 -2.12
CA THR A 24 -11.25 -2.40 -0.75
C THR A 24 -10.33 -3.56 -0.37
N PRO A 25 -10.09 -3.81 0.93
CA PRO A 25 -9.33 -4.97 1.35
C PRO A 25 -9.88 -6.29 0.79
N ALA A 26 -11.21 -6.41 0.69
CA ALA A 26 -11.86 -7.59 0.14
C ALA A 26 -11.55 -7.80 -1.35
N ALA A 27 -11.47 -6.72 -2.13
CA ALA A 27 -11.24 -6.77 -3.57
C ALA A 27 -9.88 -7.38 -3.95
N ILE A 28 -8.87 -7.23 -3.08
CA ILE A 28 -7.51 -7.73 -3.34
C ILE A 28 -7.07 -8.89 -2.43
N THR A 29 -7.96 -9.36 -1.54
CA THR A 29 -7.62 -10.48 -0.63
C THR A 29 -7.28 -11.75 -1.40
N GLY A 30 -7.97 -12.03 -2.51
CA GLY A 30 -7.71 -13.21 -3.34
C GLY A 30 -6.36 -13.19 -4.06
N ASN A 31 -5.71 -12.02 -4.16
CA ASN A 31 -4.46 -11.84 -4.89
C ASN A 31 -3.23 -11.98 -3.98
N LEU A 32 -3.43 -12.07 -2.67
CA LEU A 32 -2.38 -12.03 -1.67
C LEU A 32 -2.55 -13.20 -0.69
N ASP A 33 -1.45 -13.83 -0.31
CA ASP A 33 -1.44 -14.82 0.79
C ASP A 33 -1.51 -14.11 2.16
N ARG A 34 -2.60 -13.38 2.40
CA ARG A 34 -2.86 -12.60 3.62
C ARG A 34 -4.35 -12.53 3.91
N SER A 35 -4.70 -12.47 5.19
CA SER A 35 -6.09 -12.27 5.60
C SER A 35 -6.59 -10.87 5.26
N LYS A 36 -7.91 -10.73 5.01
CA LYS A 36 -8.57 -9.43 4.82
C LYS A 36 -8.28 -8.45 5.95
N ALA A 37 -8.21 -8.94 7.20
CA ALA A 37 -7.91 -8.10 8.37
C ALA A 37 -6.48 -7.56 8.34
N ALA A 38 -5.50 -8.39 7.95
CA ALA A 38 -4.11 -7.95 7.78
C ALA A 38 -3.99 -6.90 6.66
N ILE A 39 -4.69 -7.09 5.55
CA ILE A 39 -4.74 -6.13 4.44
C ILE A 39 -5.38 -4.81 4.89
N ALA A 40 -6.49 -4.86 5.63
CA ALA A 40 -7.14 -3.67 6.15
C ALA A 40 -6.23 -2.89 7.12
N THR A 41 -5.48 -3.58 7.97
CA THR A 41 -4.44 -2.94 8.81
C THR A 41 -3.37 -2.29 7.98
N ARG A 42 -2.89 -2.97 6.92
CA ARG A 42 -1.87 -2.39 6.05
C ARG A 42 -2.38 -1.18 5.27
N PHE A 43 -3.64 -1.16 4.83
CA PHE A 43 -4.24 -0.01 4.17
C PHE A 43 -4.21 1.23 5.06
N ARG A 44 -4.54 1.10 6.36
CA ARG A 44 -4.45 2.22 7.30
C ARG A 44 -3.03 2.77 7.39
N GLN A 45 -2.03 1.89 7.52
CA GLN A 45 -0.62 2.31 7.53
C GLN A 45 -0.19 3.00 6.23
N LEU A 46 -0.70 2.55 5.08
CA LEU A 46 -0.42 3.19 3.79
C LEU A 46 -1.09 4.56 3.67
N VAL A 47 -2.24 4.77 4.31
CA VAL A 47 -2.86 6.10 4.42
C VAL A 47 -2.03 7.01 5.32
N ASP A 48 -1.55 6.50 6.47
CA ASP A 48 -0.70 7.26 7.38
C ASP A 48 0.62 7.72 6.70
N CYS A 49 1.07 6.97 5.68
CA CYS A 49 2.23 7.30 4.85
C CYS A 49 1.89 8.06 3.56
N GLU A 50 0.64 8.51 3.38
CA GLU A 50 0.16 9.21 2.17
C GLU A 50 0.28 8.41 0.85
N LEU A 51 0.43 7.08 0.93
CA LEU A 51 0.54 6.20 -0.24
C LEU A 51 -0.84 5.73 -0.75
N LEU A 52 -1.84 5.73 0.14
CA LEU A 52 -3.26 5.59 -0.19
C LEU A 52 -4.02 6.79 0.36
N ALA A 53 -5.12 7.14 -0.30
CA ALA A 53 -6.11 8.08 0.22
C ALA A 53 -7.44 7.36 0.46
N VAL A 54 -8.13 7.70 1.55
CA VAL A 54 -9.51 7.26 1.80
C VAL A 54 -10.45 8.04 0.89
N VAL A 55 -11.39 7.33 0.28
CA VAL A 55 -12.49 7.88 -0.53
C VAL A 55 -13.80 7.19 -0.12
N ASP A 56 -14.94 7.71 -0.56
CA ASP A 56 -16.28 7.31 -0.09
C ASP A 56 -16.49 5.79 -0.01
N ASP A 57 -16.04 5.03 -1.03
CA ASP A 57 -16.25 3.58 -1.13
C ASP A 57 -14.96 2.73 -0.97
N GLY A 58 -13.87 3.31 -0.46
CA GLY A 58 -12.64 2.56 -0.23
C GLY A 58 -11.38 3.42 -0.25
N TYR A 59 -10.41 2.99 -1.04
CA TYR A 59 -9.08 3.61 -1.08
C TYR A 59 -8.68 3.88 -2.53
N ARG A 60 -7.94 4.96 -2.74
CA ARG A 60 -7.33 5.29 -4.03
C ARG A 60 -5.82 5.40 -3.85
N PRO A 61 -5.00 4.80 -4.74
CA PRO A 61 -3.58 5.07 -4.78
C PRO A 61 -3.29 6.54 -5.07
N THR A 62 -2.43 7.16 -4.27
CA THR A 62 -1.95 8.53 -4.51
C THR A 62 -0.87 8.52 -5.60
N VAL A 63 -0.46 9.72 -6.06
CA VAL A 63 0.70 9.86 -6.94
C VAL A 63 1.95 9.34 -6.22
N THR A 64 2.15 9.77 -4.97
CA THR A 64 3.25 9.31 -4.10
C THR A 64 3.29 7.79 -3.92
N GLY A 65 2.12 7.15 -3.76
CA GLY A 65 2.02 5.68 -3.69
C GLY A 65 2.50 4.97 -4.95
N ARG A 66 2.29 5.57 -6.12
CA ARG A 66 2.76 5.02 -7.41
C ARG A 66 4.25 5.23 -7.59
N GLU A 67 4.72 6.45 -7.35
CA GLU A 67 6.15 6.79 -7.39
C GLU A 67 6.96 5.89 -6.44
N PHE A 68 6.43 5.60 -5.23
CA PHE A 68 7.06 4.69 -4.29
C PHE A 68 7.29 3.27 -4.86
N LEU A 69 6.39 2.77 -5.71
CA LEU A 69 6.54 1.45 -6.34
C LEU A 69 7.53 1.48 -7.52
N GLU A 70 7.72 2.64 -8.14
CA GLU A 70 8.67 2.87 -9.23
C GLU A 70 10.09 3.11 -8.72
N LEU A 71 10.24 3.56 -7.47
CA LEU A 71 11.51 3.59 -6.79
C LEU A 71 12.00 2.14 -6.62
N ASP A 72 12.95 1.75 -7.46
CA ASP A 72 13.74 0.51 -7.37
C ASP A 72 14.70 0.58 -6.17
N VAL A 73 14.15 0.88 -4.99
CA VAL A 73 14.87 0.78 -3.72
C VAL A 73 14.78 -0.67 -3.31
N GLU A 74 15.91 -1.38 -3.33
CA GLU A 74 16.12 -2.51 -2.44
C GLU A 74 15.95 -1.97 -1.01
N CYS A 75 14.72 -1.97 -0.49
CA CYS A 75 14.46 -1.55 0.89
C CYS A 75 14.98 -2.64 1.83
N GLY A 76 16.30 -2.65 2.02
CA GLY A 76 16.91 -3.05 3.27
C GLY A 76 16.23 -2.32 4.46
N PRO A 77 16.39 -2.83 5.68
CA PRO A 77 15.55 -2.47 6.82
C PRO A 77 15.45 -0.95 6.98
N ILE A 78 14.22 -0.44 6.99
CA ILE A 78 13.92 0.95 7.36
C ILE A 78 14.33 1.10 8.83
N ILE A 79 15.49 1.72 9.07
CA ILE A 79 15.92 2.13 10.41
C ILE A 79 15.20 3.44 10.73
N VAL A 80 14.23 3.36 11.64
CA VAL A 80 13.61 4.55 12.22
C VAL A 80 14.51 4.98 13.38
N ASP A 81 15.18 6.12 13.23
CA ASP A 81 15.91 6.72 14.34
C ASP A 81 14.90 7.32 15.31
N THR A 82 14.47 6.55 16.30
CA THR A 82 13.74 7.09 17.44
C THR A 82 14.76 7.88 18.24
N LYS A 83 14.70 9.22 18.13
CA LYS A 83 15.49 10.09 19.00
C LYS A 83 15.22 9.72 20.45
N ASP A 84 16.14 8.96 21.03
CA ASP A 84 16.22 8.76 22.46
C ASP A 84 16.59 10.11 23.05
N SER A 85 15.60 10.73 23.69
CA SER A 85 15.83 11.94 24.48
C SER A 85 16.20 11.46 25.88
N GLY A 86 17.51 11.38 26.16
CA GLY A 86 18.06 10.98 27.46
C GLY A 86 19.50 11.39 27.62
#